data_AF-A0A8X8BD65-F1
#
_entry.id   AF-A0A8X8BD65-F1
#
_cell.length_a   1.000
_cell.length_b   1.000
_cell.length_c   1.000
_cell.angle_alpha   90.00
_cell.angle_beta   90.00
_cell.angle_gamma   90.00
#
_symmetry.space_group_name_H-M   'P 1'
#
loop_
_entity.id
_entity.type
_entity.pdbx_description
1 polymer ?
#
loop_
_entity_poly.entity_id
_entity_poly.type
_entity_poly.pdbx_seq_one_letter_code
_entity_poly.pdbx_strand_id
1 'polypeptide(L)'
;MDPAAEIRDTKRKKEYINMLASVADSEYGIPTRCPCGGSIIHEVRGKDDYDTLPGKRFFTCKNYEADGFHYRQPWVIGVQE
;
A
#
# COMPACT_ATOMS: atom_id res chain seq x y z
N MET A 1 20.03 14.12 27.56
CA MET A 1 19.53 13.55 26.29
C MET A 1 20.39 12.35 25.94
N ASP A 2 19.79 11.24 25.49
CA ASP A 2 20.51 10.05 25.02
C ASP A 2 20.80 10.19 23.52
N PRO A 3 22.05 10.42 23.09
CA PRO A 3 22.37 10.64 21.68
C PRO A 3 22.00 9.44 20.80
N ALA A 4 22.04 8.23 21.35
CA ALA A 4 21.67 7.02 20.63
C ALA A 4 20.15 6.95 20.36
N ALA A 5 19.31 7.44 21.26
CA ALA A 5 17.86 7.56 21.05
C ALA A 5 17.53 8.53 19.92
N GLU A 6 18.16 9.71 19.90
CA GLU A 6 17.95 10.70 18.84
C GLU A 6 18.33 10.16 17.46
N ILE A 7 19.42 9.40 17.38
CA ILE A 7 19.84 8.73 16.13
C ILE A 7 18.82 7.68 15.69
N ARG A 8 18.32 6.85 16.62
CA ARG A 8 17.28 5.84 16.33
C ARG A 8 15.98 6.49 15.84
N ASP A 9 15.56 7.57 16.49
CA ASP A 9 14.33 8.28 16.15
C ASP A 9 14.44 8.99 14.80
N THR A 10 15.59 9.59 14.51
CA THR A 10 15.86 10.21 13.21
C THR A 10 15.84 9.17 12.09
N LYS A 11 16.47 8.00 12.32
CA LYS A 11 16.44 6.89 11.37
C LYS A 11 15.01 6.42 11.11
N ARG A 12 14.20 6.24 12.17
CA ARG A 12 12.79 5.83 12.05
C ARG A 12 11.95 6.84 11.27
N LYS A 13 12.14 8.14 11.51
CA LYS A 13 11.46 9.21 10.74
C LYS A 13 11.85 9.19 9.27
N LYS A 14 13.12 8.94 8.95
CA LYS A 14 13.58 8.84 7.56
C LYS A 14 12.97 7.64 6.84
N GLU A 15 12.94 6.48 7.47
CA GLU A 15 12.27 5.29 6.94
C GLU A 15 10.77 5.55 6.67
N TYR A 16 10.09 6.21 7.60
CA TYR A 16 8.69 6.61 7.43
C TYR A 16 8.47 7.51 6.21
N ILE A 17 9.30 8.54 6.04
CA ILE A 17 9.22 9.44 4.87
C ILE A 17 9.50 8.68 3.57
N ASN A 18 10.48 7.77 3.56
CA ASN A 18 10.78 6.93 2.40
C ASN A 18 9.60 6.02 2.04
N MET A 19 8.91 5.44 3.04
CA MET A 19 7.71 4.64 2.79
C MET A 19 6.60 5.47 2.17
N LEU A 20 6.35 6.69 2.68
CA LEU A 20 5.36 7.60 2.09
C LEU A 20 5.69 7.96 0.63
N ALA A 21 6.96 8.26 0.35
CA ALA A 21 7.40 8.56 -1.01
C ALA A 21 7.22 7.35 -1.94
N SER A 22 7.57 6.15 -1.48
CA SER A 22 7.33 4.92 -2.25
C SER A 22 5.85 4.66 -2.52
N VAL A 23 4.96 4.96 -1.57
CA VAL A 23 3.50 4.89 -1.80
C VAL A 23 3.10 5.87 -2.89
N ALA A 24 3.48 7.14 -2.78
CA ALA A 24 3.13 8.17 -3.77
C ALA A 24 3.68 7.87 -5.18
N ASP A 25 4.93 7.41 -5.29
CA ASP A 25 5.57 7.11 -6.58
C ASP A 25 4.89 5.94 -7.30
N SER A 26 4.38 4.98 -6.55
CA SER A 26 3.68 3.82 -7.10
C SER A 26 2.25 4.09 -7.55
N GLU A 27 1.69 5.26 -7.22
CA GLU A 27 0.34 5.65 -7.68
C GLU A 27 0.31 5.78 -9.22
N TYR A 28 1.49 5.79 -9.87
CA TYR A 28 1.66 5.75 -11.31
C TYR A 28 2.06 4.35 -11.78
N GLY A 29 1.06 3.50 -12.04
CA GLY A 29 1.23 2.18 -12.66
C GLY A 29 0.73 1.01 -11.82
N ILE A 30 1.10 -0.21 -12.21
CA ILE A 30 0.73 -1.42 -11.47
C ILE A 30 1.80 -1.70 -10.40
N PRO A 31 1.48 -1.61 -9.10
CA PRO A 31 2.45 -1.86 -8.04
C PRO A 31 2.87 -3.33 -8.04
N THR A 32 4.18 -3.58 -8.08
CA THR A 32 4.76 -4.94 -8.04
C THR A 32 5.22 -5.34 -6.63
N ARG A 33 5.47 -4.35 -5.74
CA ARG A 33 5.94 -4.57 -4.38
C ARG A 33 5.42 -3.49 -3.41
N CYS A 34 5.15 -3.89 -2.17
CA CYS A 34 4.76 -3.00 -1.09
C CYS A 34 5.99 -2.35 -0.42
N PRO A 35 5.91 -1.12 0.14
CA PRO A 35 7.06 -0.49 0.81
C PRO A 35 7.54 -1.28 2.02
N CYS A 36 6.66 -2.05 2.65
CA CYS A 36 7.02 -3.02 3.70
C CYS A 36 7.83 -4.23 3.19
N GLY A 37 8.10 -4.31 1.88
CA GLY A 37 8.82 -5.40 1.22
C GLY A 37 7.94 -6.58 0.80
N GLY A 38 6.66 -6.60 1.21
CA GLY A 38 5.68 -7.63 0.86
C GLY A 38 5.31 -7.63 -0.63
N SER A 39 4.96 -8.81 -1.14
CA SER A 39 4.43 -8.96 -2.51
C SER A 39 3.02 -8.40 -2.62
N ILE A 40 2.68 -7.89 -3.80
CA ILE A 40 1.32 -7.48 -4.14
C ILE A 40 0.55 -8.69 -4.66
N ILE A 41 -0.67 -8.88 -4.17
CA ILE A 41 -1.62 -9.90 -4.60
C ILE A 41 -2.83 -9.25 -5.24
N HIS A 42 -3.50 -10.00 -6.12
CA HIS A 42 -4.75 -9.59 -6.74
C HIS A 42 -5.90 -10.06 -5.85
N GLU A 43 -6.41 -9.17 -5.00
CA GLU A 43 -7.60 -9.43 -4.20
C GLU A 43 -8.84 -9.25 -5.09
N VAL A 44 -9.68 -10.28 -5.18
CA VAL A 44 -10.99 -10.19 -5.80
C VAL A 44 -12.02 -10.28 -4.68
N ARG A 45 -12.75 -9.19 -4.40
CA ARG A 45 -13.85 -9.26 -3.45
C ARG A 45 -15.04 -9.95 -4.11
N GLY A 46 -15.53 -10.99 -3.43
CA GLY A 46 -16.81 -11.62 -3.73
C GLY A 46 -17.98 -10.65 -3.50
N LYS A 47 -19.18 -11.09 -3.88
CA LYS A 47 -20.41 -10.33 -3.68
C LYS A 47 -20.67 -10.25 -2.17
N ASP A 48 -20.38 -9.12 -1.56
CA ASP A 48 -20.81 -8.79 -0.20
C ASP A 48 -22.28 -8.33 -0.27
N ASP A 49 -23.12 -8.68 0.70
CA ASP A 49 -24.55 -8.37 0.68
C ASP A 49 -24.84 -6.85 0.58
N TYR A 50 -23.84 -6.00 0.86
CA TYR A 50 -23.90 -4.55 0.74
C TYR A 50 -23.16 -3.97 -0.48
N ASP A 51 -22.40 -4.78 -1.24
CA ASP A 51 -21.64 -4.32 -2.40
C ASP A 51 -22.43 -4.57 -3.69
N THR A 52 -23.05 -3.49 -4.20
CA THR A 52 -23.89 -3.52 -5.41
C THR A 52 -23.11 -3.82 -6.70
N LEU A 53 -21.78 -3.85 -6.63
CA LEU A 53 -20.88 -4.16 -7.73
C LEU A 53 -20.03 -5.40 -7.40
N PRO A 54 -20.55 -6.62 -7.63
CA PRO A 54 -19.75 -7.85 -7.51
C PRO A 54 -18.50 -7.77 -8.38
N GLY A 55 -17.34 -8.13 -7.80
CA GLY A 55 -16.09 -8.28 -8.55
C GLY A 55 -15.13 -7.10 -8.51
N LYS A 56 -15.21 -6.21 -7.50
CA LYS A 56 -14.15 -5.24 -7.25
C LYS A 56 -12.82 -5.96 -7.03
N ARG A 57 -11.83 -5.60 -7.83
CA ARG A 57 -10.47 -6.12 -7.74
C ARG A 57 -9.59 -5.07 -7.07
N PHE A 58 -8.61 -5.51 -6.29
CA PHE A 58 -7.64 -4.66 -5.64
C PHE A 58 -6.24 -5.24 -5.83
N PHE A 59 -5.26 -4.34 -5.93
CA PHE A 59 -3.87 -4.66 -5.65
C PHE A 59 -3.65 -4.48 -4.15
N THR A 60 -3.50 -5.60 -3.45
CA THR A 60 -3.38 -5.62 -1.99
C THR A 60 -2.02 -6.17 -1.61
N CYS A 61 -1.35 -5.61 -0.59
CA CYS A 61 -0.17 -6.23 -0.01
C CYS A 61 -0.54 -7.57 0.65
N LYS A 62 0.28 -8.61 0.48
CA LYS A 62 0.08 -9.89 1.18
C LYS A 62 0.01 -9.73 2.72
N ASN A 63 0.74 -8.76 3.26
CA ASN A 63 0.77 -8.44 4.69
C ASN A 63 -0.07 -7.21 5.01
N TYR A 64 -1.16 -6.98 4.27
CA TYR A 64 -1.93 -5.74 4.40
C TYR A 64 -2.43 -5.49 5.82
N GLU A 65 -2.06 -4.34 6.36
CA GLU A 65 -2.61 -3.74 7.58
C GLU A 65 -3.26 -2.40 7.20
N ALA A 66 -4.33 -2.02 7.89
CA ALA A 66 -5.02 -0.73 7.64
C ALA A 66 -4.28 0.44 8.28
N ASP A 67 -2.97 0.55 8.04
CA ASP A 67 -2.03 1.48 8.65
C ASP A 67 -1.64 2.66 7.75
N GLY A 68 -2.06 2.63 6.47
CA GLY A 68 -1.74 3.63 5.46
C GLY A 68 -0.39 3.43 4.77
N PHE A 69 0.39 2.41 5.13
CA PHE A 69 1.67 2.06 4.49
C PHE A 69 1.56 0.84 3.59
N HIS A 70 0.54 0.02 3.80
CA HIS A 70 0.27 -1.13 2.97
C HIS A 70 -0.64 -0.79 1.79
N TYR A 71 -0.26 -1.25 0.60
CA TYR A 71 -1.14 -1.07 -0.56
C TYR A 71 -2.45 -1.81 -0.39
N ARG A 72 -3.51 -1.08 -0.68
CA ARG A 72 -4.80 -1.61 -1.09
C ARG A 72 -5.43 -0.63 -2.06
N GLN A 73 -4.95 -0.68 -3.29
CA GLN A 73 -5.49 0.17 -4.35
C GLN A 73 -6.55 -0.58 -5.14
N PRO A 74 -7.71 0.04 -5.43
CA PRO A 74 -8.67 -0.55 -6.34
C PRO A 74 -8.02 -0.70 -7.71
N TRP A 75 -8.33 -1.80 -8.39
CA TRP A 75 -8.06 -1.98 -9.80
C TRP A 75 -8.98 -1.01 -10.55
N VAL A 76 -8.51 0.22 -10.74
CA VAL A 76 -9.13 1.15 -11.67
C VAL A 76 -8.81 0.65 -13.07
N ILE A 77 -9.82 0.18 -13.80
CA ILE A 77 -9.68 -0.03 -15.24
C ILE A 77 -9.66 1.36 -15.89
N GLY A 78 -8.53 2.05 -15.75
CA GLY A 78 -8.27 3.36 -16.34
C GLY A 78 -7.70 3.26 -17.75
N VAL A 79 -8.20 2.33 -18.57
CA VAL A 79 -8.03 2.39 -20.03
C VAL A 79 -9.40 2.66 -20.60
N GLN A 80 -9.68 3.94 -20.81
CA GLN A 80 -10.68 4.32 -21.78
C GLN A 80 -10.10 3.98 -23.16
N GLU A 81 -10.90 3.28 -23.96
CA GLU A 81 -10.61 2.86 -25.34
C GLU A 81 -10.18 4.04 -26.23
#